data_AF-A0A2E8B5D8-F1
#
_entry.id   AF-A0A2E8B5D8-F1
#
_cell.length_a   1.000
_cell.length_b   1.000
_cell.length_c   1.000
_cell.angle_alpha   90.00
_cell.angle_beta   90.00
_cell.angle_gamma   90.00
#
_symmetry.space_group_name_H-M   'P 1'
#
loop_
_entity.id
_entity.type
_entity.pdbx_description
1 polymer ?
#
loop_
_entity_poly.entity_id
_entity_poly.type
_entity_poly.pdbx_seq_one_letter_code
_entity_poly.pdbx_strand_id
1 'polypeptide(L)'
;MNPRCFPGIILVCAVVRISAAEPFLELSITYQQRIKPLIKSYCLKCHSTKKEEGELDMERIGTLSEVRKNPKIWQKVREMMGNGEMPPEKKPQLSAKEAQVFAQWLDAYLDSEARANAGDPGRVVLRRLSNAEYTYTIQDLTGVRLNPAKEFPVDGAAGEGFMNVGDAMAMSPALVQKYLDASKEVAQHAVLTPEGIRFSLGKSPRDWTDELL
;
A
#
# COMPACT_ATOMS: atom_id res chain seq x y z
N MET A 1 27.90 60.59 -20.18
CA MET A 1 27.77 59.34 -19.40
C MET A 1 26.65 58.53 -20.03
N ASN A 2 26.98 57.47 -20.78
CA ASN A 2 25.99 56.59 -21.43
C ASN A 2 25.82 55.31 -20.60
N PRO A 3 24.58 54.87 -20.29
CA PRO A 3 24.37 53.58 -19.64
C PRO A 3 24.41 52.47 -20.70
N ARG A 4 25.17 51.41 -20.43
CA ARG A 4 25.20 50.20 -21.25
C ARG A 4 24.09 49.26 -20.79
N CYS A 5 23.20 48.91 -21.71
CA CYS A 5 22.13 47.93 -21.53
C CYS A 5 22.69 46.51 -21.82
N PHE A 6 22.61 45.59 -20.88
CA PHE A 6 22.92 44.17 -21.09
C PHE A 6 21.62 43.39 -21.31
N PRO A 7 21.47 42.62 -22.41
CA PRO A 7 20.28 41.80 -22.62
C PRO A 7 20.44 40.49 -21.83
N GLY A 8 19.61 40.32 -20.80
CA GLY A 8 19.48 39.05 -20.09
C GLY A 8 18.69 38.06 -20.94
N ILE A 9 19.33 36.97 -21.35
CA ILE A 9 18.66 35.83 -22.00
C ILE A 9 17.93 35.05 -20.91
N ILE A 10 16.60 35.10 -20.91
CA ILE A 10 15.75 34.25 -20.07
C ILE A 10 15.60 32.90 -20.77
N LEU A 11 16.29 31.88 -20.26
CA LEU A 11 16.13 30.50 -20.69
C LEU A 11 14.84 29.94 -20.07
N VAL A 12 13.76 29.90 -20.85
CA VAL A 12 12.50 29.26 -20.42
C VAL A 12 12.64 27.75 -20.59
N CYS A 13 12.96 27.04 -19.51
CA CYS A 13 12.85 25.58 -19.46
C CYS A 13 11.36 25.18 -19.53
N ALA A 14 10.90 24.78 -20.71
CA ALA A 14 9.60 24.15 -20.88
C ALA A 14 9.62 22.77 -20.18
N VAL A 15 8.96 22.67 -19.03
CA VAL A 15 8.77 21.41 -18.33
C VAL A 15 7.67 20.63 -19.07
N VAL A 16 8.06 19.71 -19.96
CA VAL A 16 7.11 18.80 -20.62
C VAL A 16 6.52 17.89 -19.55
N ARG A 17 5.25 18.10 -19.21
CA ARG A 17 4.49 17.16 -18.38
C ARG A 17 4.13 15.96 -19.24
N ILE A 18 4.82 14.84 -19.02
CA ILE A 18 4.44 13.54 -19.60
C ILE A 18 3.07 13.18 -19.03
N SER A 19 2.06 13.16 -19.90
CA SER A 19 0.69 12.81 -19.54
C SER A 19 0.57 11.29 -19.35
N ALA A 20 -0.12 10.85 -18.29
CA ALA A 20 -0.37 9.44 -17.99
C ALA A 20 -1.25 8.73 -19.05
N ALA A 21 -1.82 9.47 -20.02
CA ALA A 21 -2.63 8.92 -21.10
C ALA A 21 -1.81 8.24 -22.22
N GLU A 22 -0.60 8.70 -22.48
CA GLU A 22 0.32 8.15 -23.51
C GLU A 22 0.72 6.68 -23.29
N PRO A 23 1.10 6.22 -22.07
CA PRO A 23 1.57 4.85 -21.88
C PRO A 23 0.50 3.78 -22.17
N PHE A 24 -0.78 4.04 -21.86
CA PHE A 24 -1.82 3.03 -22.05
C PHE A 24 -2.24 2.84 -23.51
N LEU A 25 -2.07 3.86 -24.36
CA LEU A 25 -2.35 3.72 -25.79
C LEU A 25 -1.37 2.73 -26.43
N GLU A 26 -0.06 2.93 -26.20
CA GLU A 26 0.98 2.05 -26.73
C GLU A 26 0.88 0.62 -26.16
N LEU A 27 0.60 0.50 -24.86
CA LEU A 27 0.34 -0.80 -24.23
C LEU A 27 -0.86 -1.52 -24.87
N SER A 28 -1.91 -0.78 -25.25
CA SER A 28 -3.11 -1.34 -25.87
C SER A 28 -2.83 -1.85 -27.29
N ILE A 29 -2.07 -1.07 -28.07
CA ILE A 29 -1.64 -1.45 -29.42
C ILE A 29 -0.77 -2.70 -29.34
N THR A 30 0.25 -2.69 -28.48
CA THR A 30 1.15 -3.85 -28.28
C THR A 30 0.37 -5.07 -27.78
N TYR A 31 -0.61 -4.89 -26.89
CA TYR A 31 -1.46 -5.97 -26.40
C TYR A 31 -2.17 -6.68 -27.56
N GLN A 32 -2.86 -5.92 -28.42
CA GLN A 32 -3.62 -6.50 -29.53
C GLN A 32 -2.72 -7.15 -30.58
N GLN A 33 -1.59 -6.53 -30.91
CA GLN A 33 -0.74 -6.96 -32.02
C GLN A 33 0.24 -8.06 -31.65
N ARG A 34 0.71 -8.10 -30.39
CA ARG A 34 1.83 -8.95 -29.98
C ARG A 34 1.47 -9.91 -28.86
N ILE A 35 0.73 -9.48 -27.86
CA ILE A 35 0.50 -10.25 -26.62
C ILE A 35 -0.70 -11.19 -26.76
N LYS A 36 -1.83 -10.69 -27.24
CA LYS A 36 -3.05 -11.47 -27.44
C LYS A 36 -2.85 -12.67 -28.39
N PRO A 37 -2.08 -12.57 -29.50
CA PRO A 37 -1.73 -13.74 -30.30
C PRO A 37 -0.92 -14.80 -29.54
N LEU A 38 -0.01 -14.39 -28.63
CA LEU A 38 0.75 -15.30 -27.79
C LEU A 38 -0.16 -16.00 -26.78
N ILE A 39 -1.05 -15.26 -26.11
CA ILE A 39 -2.07 -15.84 -25.21
C ILE A 39 -2.89 -16.90 -25.95
N LYS A 40 -3.36 -16.58 -27.16
CA LYS A 40 -4.13 -17.51 -27.99
C LYS A 40 -3.37 -18.79 -28.32
N SER A 41 -2.06 -18.67 -28.57
CA SER A 41 -1.22 -19.78 -29.03
C SER A 41 -0.79 -20.70 -27.88
N TYR A 42 -0.45 -20.12 -26.73
CA TYR A 42 0.23 -20.81 -25.63
C TYR A 42 -0.63 -21.00 -24.38
N CYS A 43 -1.60 -20.12 -24.10
CA CYS A 43 -2.33 -20.10 -22.83
C CYS A 43 -3.75 -20.70 -22.92
N LEU A 44 -4.50 -20.41 -23.99
CA LEU A 44 -5.94 -20.76 -24.07
C LEU A 44 -6.24 -22.27 -24.09
N LYS A 45 -5.24 -23.12 -24.34
CA LYS A 45 -5.41 -24.58 -24.22
C LYS A 45 -5.72 -25.03 -22.78
N CYS A 46 -5.30 -24.25 -21.78
CA CYS A 46 -5.46 -24.55 -20.36
C CYS A 46 -6.21 -23.46 -19.56
N HIS A 47 -6.22 -22.22 -20.06
CA HIS A 47 -6.84 -21.06 -19.40
C HIS A 47 -7.91 -20.41 -20.32
N SER A 48 -9.02 -21.11 -20.55
CA SER A 48 -10.15 -20.68 -21.38
C SER A 48 -11.49 -20.98 -20.72
N THR A 49 -12.60 -20.47 -21.30
CA THR A 49 -13.96 -20.72 -20.80
C THR A 49 -14.26 -22.23 -20.67
N LYS A 50 -13.71 -23.04 -21.57
CA LYS A 50 -13.92 -24.50 -21.59
C LYS A 50 -13.05 -25.23 -20.56
N LYS A 51 -11.90 -24.67 -20.22
CA LYS A 51 -10.91 -25.30 -19.33
C LYS A 51 -10.20 -24.20 -18.55
N GLU A 52 -10.52 -24.09 -17.27
CA GLU A 52 -10.14 -22.99 -16.39
C GLU A 52 -9.13 -23.48 -15.34
N GLU A 53 -7.96 -23.95 -15.79
CA GLU A 53 -6.91 -24.38 -14.86
C GLU A 53 -6.46 -23.17 -14.01
N GLY A 54 -6.40 -23.36 -12.69
CA GLY A 54 -6.02 -22.29 -11.75
C GLY A 54 -7.03 -21.14 -11.68
N GLU A 55 -8.32 -21.39 -11.96
CA GLU A 55 -9.40 -20.38 -11.88
C GLU A 55 -9.15 -19.16 -12.79
N LEU A 56 -8.48 -19.40 -13.93
CA LEU A 56 -8.09 -18.37 -14.87
C LEU A 56 -8.65 -18.64 -16.27
N ASP A 57 -9.53 -17.75 -16.72
CA ASP A 57 -10.07 -17.70 -18.07
C ASP A 57 -9.51 -16.48 -18.83
N MET A 58 -8.50 -16.73 -19.68
CA MET A 58 -7.90 -15.69 -20.51
C MET A 58 -8.68 -15.43 -21.81
N GLU A 59 -9.67 -16.26 -22.16
CA GLU A 59 -10.47 -16.09 -23.38
C GLU A 59 -11.34 -14.83 -23.32
N ARG A 60 -11.81 -14.49 -22.11
CA ARG A 60 -12.60 -13.28 -21.83
C ARG A 60 -11.79 -11.98 -21.88
N ILE A 61 -10.45 -12.07 -21.88
CA ILE A 61 -9.57 -10.90 -21.81
C ILE A 61 -9.29 -10.39 -23.23
N GLY A 62 -10.30 -9.73 -23.82
CA GLY A 62 -10.23 -9.27 -25.21
C GLY A 62 -9.42 -7.99 -25.45
N THR A 63 -9.29 -7.13 -24.43
CA THR A 63 -8.73 -5.78 -24.55
C THR A 63 -7.86 -5.42 -23.35
N LEU A 64 -7.02 -4.37 -23.49
CA LEU A 64 -6.29 -3.83 -22.35
C LEU A 64 -7.23 -3.38 -21.23
N SER A 65 -8.43 -2.88 -21.53
CA SER A 65 -9.40 -2.53 -20.49
C SER A 65 -9.83 -3.73 -19.64
N GLU A 66 -9.90 -4.94 -20.23
CA GLU A 66 -10.17 -6.17 -19.48
C GLU A 66 -8.96 -6.61 -18.67
N VAL A 67 -7.74 -6.48 -19.21
CA VAL A 67 -6.47 -6.71 -18.49
C VAL A 67 -6.43 -5.90 -17.20
N ARG A 68 -6.78 -4.60 -17.30
CA ARG A 68 -6.78 -3.62 -16.20
C ARG A 68 -7.73 -3.92 -15.05
N LYS A 69 -8.77 -4.74 -15.27
CA LYS A 69 -9.74 -5.07 -14.20
C LYS A 69 -9.14 -5.91 -13.09
N ASN A 70 -8.06 -6.65 -13.37
CA ASN A 70 -7.43 -7.52 -12.37
C ASN A 70 -5.90 -7.58 -12.52
N PRO A 71 -5.16 -6.55 -12.05
CA PRO A 71 -3.69 -6.53 -12.12
C PRO A 71 -3.02 -7.68 -11.36
N LYS A 72 -3.64 -8.21 -10.29
CA LYS A 72 -3.09 -9.31 -9.49
C LYS A 72 -2.92 -10.60 -10.30
N ILE A 73 -3.87 -10.92 -11.19
CA ILE A 73 -3.73 -12.07 -12.10
C ILE A 73 -2.48 -11.91 -12.97
N TRP A 74 -2.22 -10.71 -13.48
CA TRP A 74 -1.06 -10.46 -14.35
C TRP A 74 0.26 -10.48 -13.61
N GLN A 75 0.29 -10.07 -12.34
CA GLN A 75 1.44 -10.29 -11.46
C GLN A 75 1.74 -11.78 -11.32
N LYS A 76 0.70 -12.60 -11.11
CA LYS A 76 0.87 -14.06 -11.02
C LYS A 76 1.32 -14.66 -12.35
N VAL A 77 0.77 -14.23 -13.48
CA VAL A 77 1.25 -14.65 -14.81
C VAL A 77 2.73 -14.32 -14.99
N ARG A 78 3.15 -13.10 -14.61
CA ARG A 78 4.54 -12.67 -14.69
C ARG A 78 5.49 -13.49 -13.82
N GLU A 79 5.04 -13.84 -12.61
CA GLU A 79 5.76 -14.70 -11.67
C GLU A 79 5.90 -16.12 -12.23
N MET A 80 4.80 -16.77 -12.62
CA MET A 80 4.79 -18.14 -13.12
C MET A 80 5.62 -18.30 -14.40
N MET A 81 5.55 -17.32 -15.31
CA MET A 81 6.40 -17.29 -16.50
C MET A 81 7.88 -17.02 -16.16
N GLY A 82 8.14 -16.16 -15.17
CA GLY A 82 9.49 -15.87 -14.69
C GLY A 82 10.17 -17.08 -14.05
N ASN A 83 9.40 -17.92 -13.37
CA ASN A 83 9.85 -19.17 -12.75
C ASN A 83 9.96 -20.32 -13.77
N GLY A 84 9.51 -20.14 -15.01
CA GLY A 84 9.46 -21.19 -16.03
C GLY A 84 8.39 -22.26 -15.77
N GLU A 85 7.42 -22.00 -14.89
CA GLU A 85 6.32 -22.92 -14.58
C GLU A 85 5.24 -22.88 -15.68
N MET A 86 5.16 -21.77 -16.42
CA MET A 86 4.19 -21.56 -17.50
C MET A 86 4.87 -21.13 -18.80
N PRO A 87 4.52 -21.74 -19.95
CA PRO A 87 3.67 -22.93 -20.08
C PRO A 87 4.31 -24.19 -19.46
N PRO A 88 3.54 -25.21 -19.03
CA PRO A 88 4.10 -26.44 -18.46
C PRO A 88 5.03 -27.15 -19.45
N GLU A 89 6.06 -27.85 -18.97
CA GLU A 89 7.11 -28.48 -19.82
C GLU A 89 6.59 -29.32 -21.00
N LYS A 90 5.45 -30.00 -20.83
CA LYS A 90 4.81 -30.85 -21.86
C LYS A 90 3.98 -30.07 -22.90
N LYS A 91 3.95 -28.74 -22.83
CA LYS A 91 3.21 -27.87 -23.74
C LYS A 91 4.17 -27.05 -24.60
N PRO A 92 3.71 -26.57 -25.79
CA PRO A 92 4.50 -25.66 -26.60
C PRO A 92 5.00 -24.48 -25.77
N GLN A 93 6.30 -24.25 -25.80
CA GLN A 93 6.96 -23.16 -25.10
C GLN A 93 7.07 -21.93 -26.00
N LEU A 94 7.11 -20.75 -25.38
CA LEU A 94 7.46 -19.53 -26.09
C LEU A 94 8.94 -19.58 -26.48
N SER A 95 9.29 -19.04 -27.64
CA SER A 95 10.69 -18.76 -27.94
C SER A 95 11.24 -17.71 -26.96
N ALA A 96 12.56 -17.67 -26.76
CA ALA A 96 13.19 -16.70 -25.87
C ALA A 96 12.80 -15.24 -26.21
N LYS A 97 12.66 -14.93 -27.51
CA LYS A 97 12.25 -13.61 -27.98
C LYS A 97 10.78 -13.30 -27.67
N GLU A 98 9.88 -14.27 -27.83
CA GLU A 98 8.46 -14.09 -27.47
C GLU A 98 8.28 -13.95 -25.96
N ALA A 99 8.97 -14.78 -25.17
CA ALA A 99 8.95 -14.69 -23.72
C ALA A 99 9.46 -13.32 -23.24
N GLN A 100 10.55 -12.82 -23.82
CA GLN A 100 11.08 -11.48 -23.52
C GLN A 100 10.08 -10.36 -23.86
N VAL A 101 9.46 -10.42 -25.04
CA VAL A 101 8.44 -9.43 -25.45
C VAL A 101 7.25 -9.45 -24.49
N PHE A 102 6.82 -10.64 -24.08
CA PHE A 102 5.70 -10.80 -23.15
C PHE A 102 6.04 -10.26 -21.77
N ALA A 103 7.22 -10.60 -21.24
CA ALA A 103 7.71 -10.11 -19.95
C ALA A 103 7.85 -8.58 -19.94
N GLN A 104 8.44 -7.98 -20.97
CA GLN A 104 8.60 -6.53 -21.07
C GLN A 104 7.25 -5.81 -21.12
N TRP A 105 6.27 -6.35 -21.84
CA TRP A 105 4.94 -5.77 -21.87
C TRP A 105 4.24 -5.90 -20.51
N LEU A 106 4.36 -7.04 -19.84
CA LEU A 106 3.81 -7.23 -18.48
C LEU A 106 4.41 -6.25 -17.49
N ASP A 107 5.74 -6.10 -17.50
CA ASP A 107 6.45 -5.20 -16.59
C ASP A 107 6.03 -3.73 -16.86
N ALA A 108 6.00 -3.31 -18.12
CA ALA A 108 5.55 -1.97 -18.50
C ALA A 108 4.07 -1.71 -18.15
N TYR A 109 3.21 -2.70 -18.32
CA TYR A 109 1.80 -2.64 -17.95
C TYR A 109 1.62 -2.52 -16.44
N LEU A 110 2.26 -3.39 -15.66
CA LEU A 110 2.16 -3.41 -14.19
C LEU A 110 2.73 -2.11 -13.58
N ASP A 111 3.83 -1.59 -14.11
CA ASP A 111 4.38 -0.30 -13.72
C ASP A 111 3.44 0.86 -14.04
N SER A 112 2.82 0.83 -15.22
CA SER A 112 1.86 1.87 -15.63
C SER A 112 0.60 1.84 -14.77
N GLU A 113 0.09 0.65 -14.45
CA GLU A 113 -1.02 0.49 -13.51
C GLU A 113 -0.66 0.95 -12.10
N ALA A 114 0.52 0.58 -11.59
CA ALA A 114 0.97 1.01 -10.27
C ALA A 114 1.06 2.54 -10.18
N ARG A 115 1.56 3.21 -11.23
CA ARG A 115 1.62 4.67 -11.31
C ARG A 115 0.24 5.31 -11.46
N ALA A 116 -0.65 4.70 -12.25
CA ALA A 116 -2.01 5.20 -12.42
C ALA A 116 -2.83 5.16 -11.13
N ASN A 117 -2.54 4.18 -10.28
CA ASN A 117 -3.14 4.03 -8.95
C ASN A 117 -2.26 4.62 -7.84
N ALA A 118 -1.18 5.35 -8.17
CA ALA A 118 -0.30 5.93 -7.17
C ALA A 118 -1.07 6.97 -6.34
N GLY A 119 -1.15 6.72 -5.03
CA GLY A 119 -1.92 7.54 -4.09
C GLY A 119 -3.22 6.89 -3.63
N ASP A 120 -3.69 5.84 -4.31
CA ASP A 120 -4.72 4.97 -3.76
C ASP A 120 -4.04 3.87 -2.92
N PRO A 121 -4.17 3.87 -1.58
CA PRO A 121 -3.65 2.79 -0.74
C PRO A 121 -4.40 1.46 -0.93
N GLY A 122 -5.41 1.44 -1.79
CA GLY A 122 -6.32 0.33 -1.98
C GLY A 122 -7.34 0.25 -0.83
N ARG A 123 -7.75 -0.96 -0.49
CA ARG A 123 -8.69 -1.18 0.62
C ARG A 123 -8.02 -0.82 1.95
N VAL A 124 -8.39 0.32 2.53
CA VAL A 124 -8.00 0.68 3.89
C VAL A 124 -8.91 -0.06 4.88
N VAL A 125 -8.33 -1.00 5.61
CA VAL A 125 -9.02 -1.61 6.76
C VAL A 125 -8.97 -0.69 7.96
N LEU A 126 -10.04 -0.68 8.77
CA LEU A 126 -10.00 -0.02 10.06
C LEU A 126 -8.91 -0.67 10.89
N ARG A 127 -7.97 0.15 11.35
CA ARG A 127 -6.86 -0.28 12.19
C ARG A 127 -6.89 0.48 13.50
N ARG A 128 -6.54 -0.21 14.60
CA ARG A 128 -6.21 0.48 15.85
C ARG A 128 -4.80 1.07 15.78
N LEU A 129 -4.46 1.89 16.77
CA LEU A 129 -3.08 2.22 17.07
C LEU A 129 -2.37 0.98 17.63
N SER A 130 -1.13 0.75 17.20
CA SER A 130 -0.24 -0.20 17.87
C SER A 130 -0.03 0.21 19.34
N ASN A 131 0.45 -0.72 20.17
CA ASN A 131 0.69 -0.45 21.59
C ASN A 131 1.67 0.71 21.78
N ALA A 132 2.69 0.78 20.91
CA ALA A 132 3.65 1.88 20.88
C ALA A 132 3.00 3.19 20.43
N GLU A 133 2.27 3.19 19.30
CA GLU A 133 1.56 4.37 18.80
C GLU A 133 0.57 4.93 19.83
N TYR A 134 -0.20 4.06 20.50
CA TYR A 134 -1.14 4.45 21.55
C TYR A 134 -0.41 5.06 22.75
N THR A 135 0.67 4.43 23.21
CA THR A 135 1.47 4.92 24.33
C THR A 135 2.04 6.31 24.04
N TYR A 136 2.70 6.49 22.88
CA TYR A 136 3.28 7.78 22.52
C TYR A 136 2.20 8.85 22.32
N THR A 137 1.07 8.50 21.72
CA THR A 137 -0.05 9.45 21.54
C THR A 137 -0.58 9.93 22.89
N ILE A 138 -0.75 9.04 23.87
CA ILE A 138 -1.16 9.44 25.22
C ILE A 138 -0.10 10.33 25.87
N GLN A 139 1.18 10.00 25.75
CA GLN A 139 2.26 10.83 26.29
C GLN A 139 2.29 12.23 25.65
N ASP A 140 2.08 12.32 24.34
CA ASP A 140 2.08 13.59 23.60
C ASP A 140 0.86 14.45 23.95
N LEU A 141 -0.32 13.84 24.08
CA LEU A 141 -1.56 14.54 24.44
C LEU A 141 -1.57 15.02 25.89
N THR A 142 -0.97 14.26 26.80
CA THR A 142 -1.02 14.54 28.24
C THR A 142 0.23 15.26 28.76
N GLY A 143 1.35 15.18 28.04
CA GLY A 143 2.64 15.70 28.47
C GLY A 143 3.34 14.86 29.55
N VAL A 144 2.73 13.75 29.99
CA VAL A 144 3.27 12.88 31.05
C VAL A 144 3.67 11.52 30.51
N ARG A 145 4.77 10.95 31.03
CA ARG A 145 5.35 9.67 30.57
C ARG A 145 4.59 8.45 31.12
N LEU A 146 3.31 8.33 30.76
CA LEU A 146 2.47 7.18 31.12
C LEU A 146 2.74 5.98 30.20
N ASN A 147 2.47 4.77 30.72
CA ASN A 147 2.54 3.52 29.96
C ASN A 147 1.18 2.78 29.98
N PRO A 148 0.17 3.28 29.23
CA PRO A 148 -1.18 2.75 29.27
C PRO A 148 -1.32 1.39 28.59
N ALA A 149 -0.42 1.04 27.66
CA ALA A 149 -0.45 -0.22 26.93
C ALA A 149 0.29 -1.38 27.64
N LYS A 150 0.82 -1.17 28.86
CA LYS A 150 1.64 -2.17 29.58
C LYS A 150 0.97 -3.54 29.75
N GLU A 151 -0.36 -3.54 29.86
CA GLU A 151 -1.21 -4.71 30.07
C GLU A 151 -1.81 -5.27 28.78
N PHE A 152 -1.47 -4.70 27.63
CA PHE A 152 -2.03 -5.10 26.34
C PHE A 152 -1.28 -6.34 25.83
N PRO A 153 -1.96 -7.24 25.11
CA PRO A 153 -1.27 -8.28 24.36
C PRO A 153 -0.31 -7.65 23.35
N VAL A 154 0.78 -8.35 23.05
CA VAL A 154 1.73 -7.93 22.01
C VAL A 154 1.02 -7.75 20.67
N ASP A 155 1.42 -6.72 19.92
CA ASP A 155 0.91 -6.52 18.57
C ASP A 155 1.34 -7.67 17.66
N GLY A 156 0.42 -8.18 16.85
CA GLY A 156 0.73 -9.18 15.84
C GLY A 156 1.50 -8.57 14.68
N ALA A 157 2.57 -9.24 14.23
CA ALA A 157 3.20 -8.94 12.95
C ALA A 157 2.45 -9.71 11.84
N ALA A 158 2.11 -9.04 10.73
CA ALA A 158 1.40 -9.66 9.60
C ALA A 158 2.31 -10.57 8.74
N GLY A 159 3.31 -11.22 9.32
CA GLY A 159 4.35 -11.96 8.61
C GLY A 159 5.48 -11.07 8.06
N GLU A 160 5.16 -9.84 7.64
CA GLU A 160 6.10 -8.87 7.06
C GLU A 160 7.00 -8.14 8.08
N GLY A 161 6.91 -8.50 9.37
CA GLY A 161 7.72 -7.90 10.44
C GLY A 161 7.28 -6.52 10.93
N PHE A 162 6.28 -5.91 10.30
CA PHE A 162 5.70 -4.63 10.74
C PHE A 162 4.55 -4.83 11.73
N MET A 163 4.55 -4.07 12.83
CA MET A 163 3.55 -4.15 13.91
C MET A 163 2.36 -3.18 13.74
N ASN A 164 2.32 -2.41 12.65
CA ASN A 164 1.25 -1.44 12.36
C ASN A 164 0.39 -1.83 11.14
N VAL A 165 0.45 -3.10 10.72
CA VAL A 165 -0.36 -3.63 9.62
C VAL A 165 -1.80 -3.85 10.10
N GLY A 166 -2.75 -3.12 9.50
CA GLY A 166 -4.15 -3.13 9.93
C GLY A 166 -4.80 -4.52 9.95
N ASP A 167 -4.53 -5.35 8.93
CA ASP A 167 -5.09 -6.71 8.83
C ASP A 167 -4.64 -7.65 9.96
N ALA A 168 -3.51 -7.36 10.62
CA ALA A 168 -3.01 -8.15 11.75
C ALA A 168 -3.39 -7.56 13.13
N MET A 169 -4.05 -6.40 13.16
CA MET A 169 -4.41 -5.70 14.40
C MET A 169 -5.89 -5.88 14.76
N ALA A 170 -6.29 -7.14 15.01
CA ALA A 170 -7.64 -7.46 15.44
C ALA A 170 -7.96 -6.92 16.84
N MET A 171 -9.22 -6.51 17.05
CA MET A 171 -9.75 -6.08 18.35
C MET A 171 -10.55 -7.19 19.01
N SER A 172 -9.99 -7.81 20.05
CA SER A 172 -10.72 -8.79 20.86
C SER A 172 -11.55 -8.10 21.96
N PRO A 173 -12.63 -8.73 22.46
CA PRO A 173 -13.39 -8.20 23.60
C PRO A 173 -12.50 -7.94 24.84
N ALA A 174 -11.53 -8.81 25.10
CA ALA A 174 -10.57 -8.63 26.19
C ALA A 174 -9.69 -7.39 25.99
N LEU A 175 -9.27 -7.11 24.75
CA LEU A 175 -8.49 -5.92 24.42
C LEU A 175 -9.32 -4.64 24.61
N VAL A 176 -10.60 -4.64 24.22
CA VAL A 176 -11.51 -3.50 24.49
C VAL A 176 -11.56 -3.19 25.99
N GLN A 177 -11.67 -4.22 26.83
CA GLN A 177 -11.65 -4.04 28.29
C GLN A 177 -10.32 -3.43 28.77
N LYS A 178 -9.18 -3.90 28.23
CA LYS A 178 -7.86 -3.33 28.54
C LYS A 178 -7.75 -1.86 28.14
N TYR A 179 -8.30 -1.46 27.00
CA TYR A 179 -8.36 -0.04 26.61
C TYR A 179 -9.20 0.81 27.59
N LEU A 180 -10.32 0.28 28.08
CA LEU A 180 -11.14 0.96 29.07
C LEU A 180 -10.38 1.12 30.40
N ASP A 181 -9.72 0.07 30.86
CA ASP A 181 -8.95 0.10 32.12
C ASP A 181 -7.75 1.06 32.01
N ALA A 182 -7.05 1.05 30.88
CA ALA A 182 -5.99 2.01 30.58
C ALA A 182 -6.50 3.45 30.53
N SER A 183 -7.67 3.69 29.94
CA SER A 183 -8.27 5.02 29.87
C SER A 183 -8.65 5.54 31.26
N LYS A 184 -9.17 4.66 32.14
CA LYS A 184 -9.42 4.99 33.55
C LYS A 184 -8.12 5.32 34.29
N GLU A 185 -7.05 4.56 34.04
CA GLU A 185 -5.74 4.84 34.63
C GLU A 185 -5.21 6.21 34.19
N VAL A 186 -5.27 6.53 32.90
CA VAL A 186 -4.86 7.85 32.38
C VAL A 186 -5.72 8.97 32.99
N ALA A 187 -7.03 8.76 33.15
CA ALA A 187 -7.92 9.77 33.74
C ALA A 187 -7.60 10.08 35.21
N GLN A 188 -7.01 9.14 35.97
CA GLN A 188 -6.56 9.40 37.36
C GLN A 188 -5.41 10.42 37.44
N HIS A 189 -4.71 10.67 36.35
CA HIS A 189 -3.64 11.66 36.24
C HIS A 189 -4.14 13.05 35.84
N ALA A 190 -5.44 13.19 35.50
CA ALA A 190 -6.01 14.47 35.11
C ALA A 190 -6.24 15.36 36.35
N VAL A 191 -5.76 16.60 36.26
CA VAL A 191 -5.92 17.63 37.29
C VAL A 191 -6.79 18.74 36.71
N LEU A 192 -7.94 18.98 37.33
CA LEU A 192 -8.83 20.08 36.96
C LEU A 192 -8.31 21.38 37.56
N THR A 193 -8.13 22.39 36.71
CA THR A 193 -7.67 23.73 37.07
C THR A 193 -8.72 24.76 36.65
N PRO A 194 -8.72 25.98 37.22
CA PRO A 194 -9.63 27.03 36.78
C PRO A 194 -9.50 27.35 35.28
N GLU A 195 -8.32 27.16 34.69
CA GLU A 195 -8.01 27.45 33.29
C GLU A 195 -8.19 26.26 32.34
N GLY A 196 -8.45 25.05 32.85
CA GLY A 196 -8.62 23.84 32.03
C GLY A 196 -8.17 22.56 32.70
N ILE A 197 -7.61 21.63 31.91
CA ILE A 197 -7.11 20.33 32.37
C ILE A 197 -5.60 20.28 32.12
N ARG A 198 -4.84 19.92 33.15
CA ARG A 198 -3.45 19.45 33.01
C ARG A 198 -3.35 18.00 33.44
N PHE A 199 -2.22 17.36 33.17
CA PHE A 199 -1.91 16.03 33.70
C PHE A 199 -0.71 16.08 34.65
N SER A 200 -0.67 15.12 35.56
CA SER A 200 0.35 14.96 36.60
C SER A 200 0.95 13.55 36.56
N LEU A 201 2.20 13.36 37.00
CA LEU A 201 2.74 12.02 37.19
C LEU A 201 2.11 11.35 38.42
N GLY A 202 1.69 12.15 39.40
CA GLY A 202 0.92 11.71 40.55
C GLY A 202 -0.57 11.51 40.28
N LYS A 203 -1.23 10.79 41.19
CA LYS A 203 -2.67 10.50 41.13
C LYS A 203 -3.45 11.11 42.30
N SER A 204 -2.75 11.72 43.26
CA SER A 204 -3.37 12.29 44.45
C SER A 204 -3.23 13.81 44.51
N PRO A 205 -4.16 14.53 45.16
CA PRO A 205 -4.04 15.98 45.37
C PRO A 205 -2.74 16.41 46.03
N ARG A 206 -2.16 15.53 46.87
CA ARG A 206 -0.87 15.77 47.50
C ARG A 206 0.24 15.81 46.47
N ASP A 207 0.34 14.78 45.62
CA ASP A 207 1.34 14.73 44.55
C ASP A 207 1.25 15.95 43.64
N TRP A 208 0.02 16.38 43.32
CA TRP A 208 -0.23 17.52 42.45
C TRP A 208 0.22 18.85 43.07
N THR A 209 0.20 18.96 44.39
CA THR A 209 0.68 20.13 45.13
C THR A 209 2.21 20.11 45.21
N ASP A 210 2.79 18.95 45.50
CA ASP A 210 4.24 18.76 45.59
C ASP A 210 4.94 19.05 44.24
N GLU A 211 4.30 18.77 43.10
CA GLU A 211 4.81 19.10 41.75
C GLU A 211 4.84 20.60 41.41
N LEU A 212 4.11 21.44 42.17
CA LEU A 212 4.01 22.89 41.92
C LEU A 212 4.97 23.73 42.79
N LEU A 213 5.66 23.09 43.74
CA LEU A 213 6.63 23.68 44.66
C LEU A 213 8.06 23.56 44.12
#